data_AF-A0A7S1U066-F1
#
_entry.id   AF-A0A7S1U066-F1
#
_cell.length_a   1.000
_cell.length_b   1.000
_cell.length_c   1.000
_cell.angle_alpha   90.00
_cell.angle_beta   90.00
_cell.angle_gamma   90.00
#
_symmetry.space_group_name_H-M   'P 1'
#
loop_
_entity.id
_entity.type
_entity.pdbx_description
1 polymer ?
#
loop_
_entity_poly.entity_id
_entity_poly.type
_entity_poly.pdbx_seq_one_letter_code
_entity_poly.pdbx_strand_id
1 'polypeptide(L)'
;EADAFVREHHLDEDGIALHVRRTDHAVQVGTAGTTADEDFLAWVDQHLAIASGQGGGLKRVRPLKVFLAADNPATRMQFRKRYGGQLVLYGSMPGDNGEQLRTALGKATRLTSVEQALIEAVVASRCSEFKGTAGAKKGTGSSFSMMIFFFFKNLHPKHRTCVPSDLDTSFPWACRK
;
A
#
# COMPACT_ATOMS: atom_id res chain seq x y z
N GLU A 1 -13.60 -8.52 -9.77
CA GLU A 1 -13.45 -7.06 -9.92
C GLU A 1 -12.08 -6.60 -9.43
N ALA A 2 -11.72 -6.78 -8.14
CA ALA A 2 -10.35 -6.52 -7.65
C ALA A 2 -9.28 -7.27 -8.49
N ASP A 3 -9.56 -8.52 -8.88
CA ASP A 3 -8.74 -9.31 -9.78
C ASP A 3 -8.51 -8.67 -11.15
N ALA A 4 -9.52 -8.00 -11.71
CA ALA A 4 -9.42 -7.35 -13.00
C ALA A 4 -8.54 -6.11 -12.88
N PHE A 5 -8.74 -5.31 -11.83
CA PHE A 5 -7.91 -4.13 -11.52
C PHE A 5 -6.43 -4.49 -11.33
N VAL A 6 -6.16 -5.56 -10.58
CA VAL A 6 -4.79 -6.05 -10.36
C VAL A 6 -4.11 -6.42 -11.68
N ARG A 7 -4.83 -7.16 -12.54
CA ARG A 7 -4.30 -7.59 -13.85
C ARG A 7 -4.12 -6.42 -14.82
N GLU A 8 -5.09 -5.52 -14.91
CA GLU A 8 -5.06 -4.34 -15.79
C GLU A 8 -3.85 -3.45 -15.49
N HIS A 9 -3.48 -3.34 -14.21
CA HIS A 9 -2.37 -2.51 -13.76
C HIS A 9 -1.08 -3.29 -13.46
N HIS A 10 -1.04 -4.59 -13.77
CA HIS A 10 0.12 -5.48 -13.52
C HIS A 10 0.64 -5.40 -12.08
N LEU A 11 -0.26 -5.24 -11.11
CA LEU A 11 0.10 -5.03 -9.72
C LEU A 11 0.75 -6.27 -9.10
N ASP A 12 0.36 -7.46 -9.54
CA ASP A 12 0.86 -8.76 -9.10
C ASP A 12 2.30 -9.05 -9.48
N GLU A 13 2.78 -8.47 -10.57
CA GLU A 13 4.15 -8.67 -11.05
C GLU A 13 5.09 -7.54 -10.60
N ASP A 14 4.71 -6.29 -10.90
CA ASP A 14 5.58 -5.12 -10.73
C ASP A 14 4.98 -4.05 -9.80
N GLY A 15 3.84 -4.31 -9.17
CA GLY A 15 3.17 -3.34 -8.29
C GLY A 15 3.63 -3.41 -6.85
N ILE A 16 3.80 -2.24 -6.22
CA ILE A 16 3.96 -2.13 -4.76
C ILE A 16 2.69 -1.56 -4.13
N ALA A 17 2.33 -2.06 -2.95
CA ALA A 17 1.19 -1.57 -2.18
C ALA A 17 1.64 -0.79 -0.94
N LEU A 18 0.94 0.31 -0.66
CA LEU A 18 1.11 1.14 0.53
C LEU A 18 -0.22 1.19 1.29
N HIS A 19 -0.17 0.96 2.60
CA HIS A 19 -1.29 1.26 3.49
C HIS A 19 -0.88 2.29 4.55
N VAL A 20 -1.44 3.50 4.44
CA VAL A 20 -1.13 4.64 5.32
C VAL A 20 -2.36 4.99 6.18
N ARG A 21 -2.25 4.77 7.49
CA ARG A 21 -3.31 5.04 8.48
C ARG A 21 -2.95 6.25 9.32
N ARG A 22 -3.80 7.28 9.32
CA ARG A 22 -3.56 8.55 10.01
C ARG A 22 -4.68 8.95 10.97
N THR A 23 -5.94 8.77 10.59
CA THR A 23 -7.07 9.48 11.21
C THR A 23 -7.25 9.23 12.71
N ASP A 24 -8.00 8.20 13.09
CA ASP A 24 -8.15 7.76 14.48
C ASP A 24 -6.84 7.22 15.07
N HIS A 25 -5.95 6.73 14.21
CA HIS A 25 -4.72 6.10 14.62
C HIS A 25 -3.75 7.09 15.27
N ALA A 26 -3.54 8.26 14.67
CA ALA A 26 -2.68 9.29 15.26
C ALA A 26 -3.23 9.79 16.61
N VAL A 27 -4.54 9.74 16.81
CA VAL A 27 -5.18 10.04 18.09
C VAL A 27 -4.90 8.94 19.13
N GLN A 28 -4.91 7.67 18.71
CA GLN A 28 -4.69 6.52 19.59
C GLN A 28 -3.22 6.31 20.00
N VAL A 29 -2.28 6.52 19.08
CA VAL A 29 -0.86 6.19 19.30
C VAL A 29 0.05 7.43 19.40
N GLY A 30 -0.54 8.62 19.23
CA GLY A 30 0.19 9.88 19.10
C GLY A 30 0.85 10.02 17.73
N THR A 31 1.07 11.26 17.27
CA THR A 31 1.71 11.53 15.97
C THR A 31 3.11 10.93 15.86
N ALA A 32 3.90 11.01 16.94
CA ALA A 32 5.22 10.37 17.04
C ALA A 32 5.16 8.83 17.04
N GLY A 33 3.98 8.24 17.26
CA GLY A 33 3.75 6.81 17.21
C GLY A 33 3.43 6.27 15.82
N THR A 34 3.28 7.15 14.83
CA THR A 34 2.94 6.82 13.44
C THR A 34 4.14 6.99 12.52
N THR A 35 4.37 6.05 11.60
CA THR A 35 5.36 6.17 10.52
C THR A 35 5.09 7.44 9.71
N ALA A 36 6.06 8.31 9.41
CA ALA A 36 5.79 9.56 8.70
C ALA A 36 5.44 9.33 7.22
N ASP A 37 4.75 10.28 6.56
CA ASP A 37 4.46 10.15 5.11
C ASP A 37 5.77 10.09 4.31
N GLU A 38 6.79 10.83 4.76
CA GLU A 38 8.15 10.86 4.20
C GLU A 38 8.80 9.48 4.15
N ASP A 39 8.57 8.61 5.13
CA ASP A 39 9.12 7.25 5.16
C ASP A 39 8.48 6.36 4.08
N PHE A 40 7.21 6.60 3.75
CA PHE A 40 6.56 5.90 2.64
C PHE A 40 7.02 6.46 1.30
N LEU A 41 7.18 7.79 1.18
CA LEU A 41 7.70 8.41 -0.04
C LEU A 41 9.14 7.94 -0.34
N ALA A 42 10.02 7.94 0.66
CA ALA A 42 11.40 7.46 0.51
C ALA A 42 11.46 6.00 0.05
N TRP A 43 10.53 5.17 0.53
CA TRP A 43 10.42 3.77 0.11
C TRP A 43 9.96 3.65 -1.35
N VAL A 44 9.01 4.48 -1.80
CA VAL A 44 8.63 4.55 -3.22
C VAL A 44 9.80 5.02 -4.09
N ASP A 45 10.52 6.06 -3.68
CA ASP A 45 11.68 6.57 -4.43
C ASP A 45 12.75 5.50 -4.62
N GLN A 46 13.00 4.70 -3.59
CA GLN A 46 13.91 3.58 -3.67
C GLN A 46 13.47 2.54 -4.71
N HIS A 47 12.18 2.18 -4.75
CA HIS A 47 11.65 1.24 -5.74
C HIS A 47 11.70 1.81 -7.16
N LEU A 48 11.50 3.12 -7.30
CA LEU A 48 11.66 3.81 -8.58
C LEU A 48 13.12 3.77 -9.05
N ALA A 49 14.08 4.00 -8.16
CA ALA A 49 15.51 3.91 -8.47
C ALA A 49 15.94 2.48 -8.89
N ILE A 50 15.37 1.46 -8.24
CA ILE A 50 15.56 0.06 -8.62
C ILE A 50 14.94 -0.20 -10.00
N ALA A 51 13.69 0.24 -10.23
CA ALA A 51 12.98 0.04 -11.48
C ALA A 51 13.64 0.74 -12.67
N SER A 52 14.26 1.91 -12.44
CA SER A 52 14.98 2.69 -13.45
C SER A 52 16.39 2.13 -13.76
N GLY A 53 16.86 1.13 -13.02
CA GLY A 53 18.20 0.53 -13.20
C GLY A 53 19.32 1.36 -12.59
N GLN A 54 19.02 2.38 -11.78
CA GLN A 54 20.03 3.26 -11.15
C GLN A 54 20.78 2.60 -9.99
N GLY A 55 20.50 1.32 -9.67
CA GLY A 55 21.13 0.56 -8.60
C GLY A 55 21.94 -0.67 -9.04
N GLY A 56 22.33 -0.78 -10.32
CA GLY A 56 23.08 -1.94 -10.84
C GLY A 56 22.26 -3.23 -10.97
N GLY A 57 20.96 -3.19 -10.69
CA GLY A 57 20.01 -4.28 -10.91
C GLY A 57 19.46 -4.31 -12.34
N LEU A 58 18.86 -5.45 -12.71
CA LEU A 58 18.15 -5.58 -13.99
C LEU A 58 17.01 -4.56 -14.07
N LYS A 59 17.00 -3.76 -15.15
CA LYS A 59 15.93 -2.82 -15.45
C LYS A 59 14.59 -3.56 -15.52
N ARG A 60 13.56 -3.06 -14.83
CA ARG A 60 12.21 -3.66 -14.91
C ARG A 60 11.67 -3.54 -16.34
N VAL A 61 10.98 -4.59 -16.78
CA VAL A 61 10.37 -4.65 -18.11
C VAL A 61 9.19 -3.67 -18.22
N ARG A 62 8.47 -3.44 -17.10
CA ARG A 62 7.35 -2.49 -17.02
C ARG A 62 7.61 -1.38 -16.01
N PRO A 63 6.99 -0.19 -16.20
CA PRO A 63 7.02 0.87 -15.20
C PRO A 63 6.42 0.39 -13.87
N LEU A 64 7.06 0.77 -12.77
CA LEU A 64 6.52 0.55 -11.42
C LEU A 64 5.11 1.15 -11.31
N LYS A 65 4.21 0.44 -10.61
CA LYS A 65 2.91 0.97 -10.19
C LYS A 65 2.80 0.92 -8.67
N VAL A 66 2.21 1.95 -8.08
CA VAL A 66 2.03 2.06 -6.63
C VAL A 66 0.54 2.05 -6.34
N PHE A 67 0.05 1.07 -5.57
CA PHE A 67 -1.30 1.10 -5.03
C PHE A 67 -1.29 1.74 -3.64
N LEU A 68 -2.00 2.85 -3.45
CA LEU A 68 -2.09 3.56 -2.18
C LEU A 68 -3.49 3.43 -1.57
N ALA A 69 -3.57 2.75 -0.43
CA ALA A 69 -4.71 2.75 0.48
C ALA A 69 -4.40 3.70 1.65
N ALA A 70 -5.05 4.85 1.68
CA ALA A 70 -4.85 5.84 2.75
C ALA A 70 -6.18 6.41 3.23
N ASP A 71 -6.35 6.55 4.54
CA ASP A 71 -7.59 7.07 5.15
C ASP A 71 -7.61 8.60 5.30
N ASN A 72 -6.51 9.27 4.99
CA ASN A 72 -6.35 10.72 5.11
C ASN A 72 -6.18 11.39 3.74
N PRO A 73 -6.97 12.45 3.41
CA PRO A 73 -6.85 13.15 2.14
C PRO A 73 -5.50 13.84 1.91
N ALA A 74 -4.87 14.38 2.96
CA ALA A 74 -3.61 15.13 2.84
C ALA A 74 -2.46 14.22 2.38
N THR A 75 -2.37 13.01 2.95
CA THR A 75 -1.41 11.99 2.48
C THR A 75 -1.60 11.71 0.99
N ARG A 76 -2.84 11.49 0.53
CA ARG A 76 -3.10 11.24 -0.90
C ARG A 76 -2.69 12.41 -1.78
N MET A 77 -2.99 13.65 -1.36
CA MET A 77 -2.56 14.84 -2.08
C MET A 77 -1.04 14.95 -2.17
N GLN A 78 -0.31 14.60 -1.10
CA GLN A 78 1.16 14.60 -1.10
C GLN A 78 1.71 13.60 -2.11
N PHE A 79 1.20 12.37 -2.12
CA PHE A 79 1.58 11.35 -3.12
C PHE A 79 1.22 11.77 -4.55
N ARG A 80 0.03 12.34 -4.76
CA ARG A 80 -0.43 12.82 -6.08
C ARG A 80 0.43 13.95 -6.59
N LYS A 81 0.78 14.91 -5.73
CA LYS A 81 1.64 16.05 -6.07
C LYS A 81 3.06 15.58 -6.45
N ARG A 82 3.59 14.57 -5.76
CA ARG A 82 4.96 14.08 -5.99
C ARG A 82 5.09 13.16 -7.20
N TYR A 83 4.17 12.22 -7.36
CA TYR A 83 4.29 11.11 -8.32
C TYR A 83 3.27 11.16 -9.47
N GLY A 84 2.23 11.99 -9.35
CA GLY A 84 1.13 12.03 -10.31
C GLY A 84 0.20 10.81 -10.23
N GLY A 85 -0.93 10.89 -10.94
CA GLY A 85 -1.95 9.83 -10.98
C GLY A 85 -1.65 8.67 -11.93
N GLN A 86 -0.54 8.72 -12.68
CA GLN A 86 -0.11 7.65 -13.58
C GLN A 86 0.76 6.61 -12.86
N LEU A 87 1.50 7.02 -11.83
CA LEU A 87 2.37 6.15 -11.05
C LEU A 87 1.66 5.61 -9.80
N VAL A 88 0.89 6.47 -9.12
CA VAL A 88 0.14 6.10 -7.92
C VAL A 88 -1.34 5.92 -8.27
N LEU A 89 -1.83 4.72 -8.03
CA LEU A 89 -3.22 4.30 -8.12
C LEU A 89 -3.84 4.35 -6.72
N TYR A 90 -5.04 4.91 -6.60
CA TYR A 90 -5.65 5.16 -5.29
C TYR A 90 -6.82 4.22 -5.01
N GLY A 91 -6.94 3.77 -3.75
CA GLY A 91 -8.22 3.29 -3.18
C GLY A 91 -9.24 4.44 -3.07
N SER A 92 -10.53 4.15 -2.92
CA SER A 92 -11.60 5.17 -2.75
C SER A 92 -11.56 5.86 -1.40
N MET A 93 -12.06 7.10 -1.33
CA MET A 93 -12.49 7.75 -0.07
C MET A 93 -13.98 8.05 -0.14
N PRO A 94 -14.66 8.21 1.00
CA PRO A 94 -15.91 8.96 1.07
C PRO A 94 -15.63 10.43 0.68
N GLY A 95 -16.26 10.92 -0.40
CA GLY A 95 -16.19 12.32 -0.82
C GLY A 95 -15.18 12.64 -1.94
N ASP A 96 -14.20 11.77 -2.17
CA ASP A 96 -13.34 11.79 -3.36
C ASP A 96 -13.56 10.42 -4.03
N ASN A 97 -14.42 10.39 -5.06
CA ASN A 97 -15.29 9.28 -5.48
C ASN A 97 -14.63 7.92 -5.87
N GLY A 98 -13.42 7.60 -5.40
CA GLY A 98 -12.69 6.39 -5.73
C GLY A 98 -12.66 6.13 -7.19
N GLU A 99 -12.64 7.20 -7.98
CA GLU A 99 -13.20 7.15 -9.31
C GLU A 99 -12.39 6.21 -10.17
N GLN A 100 -11.08 6.09 -9.93
CA GLN A 100 -10.24 5.09 -10.57
C GLN A 100 -10.65 3.65 -10.20
N LEU A 101 -10.72 3.30 -8.92
CA LEU A 101 -11.11 1.96 -8.50
C LEU A 101 -12.57 1.67 -8.87
N ARG A 102 -13.52 2.54 -8.53
CA ARG A 102 -14.95 2.42 -8.87
C ARG A 102 -15.20 2.32 -10.38
N THR A 103 -14.54 3.16 -11.19
CA THR A 103 -14.63 3.09 -12.66
C THR A 103 -14.02 1.80 -13.18
N ALA A 104 -12.86 1.40 -12.67
CA ALA A 104 -12.23 0.13 -13.07
C ALA A 104 -13.02 -1.10 -12.63
N LEU A 105 -13.75 -1.04 -11.51
CA LEU A 105 -14.66 -2.10 -11.07
C LEU A 105 -16.02 -2.05 -11.78
N GLY A 106 -16.28 -1.05 -12.64
CA GLY A 106 -17.53 -0.91 -13.38
C GLY A 106 -18.77 -0.68 -12.51
N LYS A 107 -18.60 -0.19 -11.27
CA LYS A 107 -19.72 -0.05 -10.32
C LYS A 107 -20.40 1.30 -10.44
N ALA A 108 -21.68 1.26 -10.83
CA ALA A 108 -22.56 2.44 -10.85
C ALA A 108 -22.96 2.91 -9.44
N THR A 109 -22.98 2.02 -8.45
CA THR A 109 -23.37 2.31 -7.07
C THR A 109 -22.16 2.64 -6.18
N ARG A 110 -22.37 3.46 -5.15
CA ARG A 110 -21.36 3.78 -4.14
C ARG A 110 -21.04 2.52 -3.32
N LEU A 111 -19.76 2.21 -3.18
CA LEU A 111 -19.27 1.18 -2.26
C LEU A 111 -19.49 1.64 -0.81
N THR A 112 -19.88 0.73 0.07
CA THR A 112 -19.83 0.95 1.51
C THR A 112 -18.37 1.06 1.99
N SER A 113 -18.14 1.64 3.17
CA SER A 113 -16.81 1.72 3.78
C SER A 113 -16.17 0.34 3.99
N VAL A 114 -16.98 -0.67 4.32
CA VAL A 114 -16.53 -2.05 4.52
C VAL A 114 -16.14 -2.70 3.20
N GLU A 115 -16.98 -2.61 2.17
CA GLU A 115 -16.65 -3.15 0.84
C GLU A 115 -15.38 -2.51 0.28
N GLN A 116 -15.25 -1.19 0.46
CA GLN A 116 -14.07 -0.45 0.04
C GLN A 116 -12.80 -0.97 0.73
N ALA A 117 -12.84 -1.10 2.06
CA ALA A 117 -11.73 -1.64 2.83
C ALA A 117 -11.40 -3.08 2.39
N LEU A 118 -12.39 -3.93 2.14
CA LEU A 118 -12.15 -5.29 1.67
C LEU A 118 -11.49 -5.30 0.28
N ILE A 119 -11.94 -4.47 -0.65
CA ILE A 119 -11.33 -4.38 -1.98
C ILE A 119 -9.90 -3.87 -1.87
N GLU A 120 -9.65 -2.81 -1.10
CA GLU A 120 -8.30 -2.30 -0.87
C GLU A 120 -7.38 -3.37 -0.30
N ALA A 121 -7.88 -4.16 0.65
CA ALA A 121 -7.10 -5.25 1.22
C ALA A 121 -6.79 -6.35 0.20
N VAL A 122 -7.75 -6.72 -0.64
CA VAL A 122 -7.54 -7.72 -1.70
C VAL A 122 -6.53 -7.21 -2.72
N VAL A 123 -6.68 -5.98 -3.23
CA VAL A 123 -5.76 -5.39 -4.21
C VAL A 123 -4.35 -5.27 -3.61
N ALA A 124 -4.22 -4.68 -2.43
CA ALA A 124 -2.93 -4.50 -1.77
C ALA A 124 -2.22 -5.83 -1.48
N SER A 125 -2.97 -6.86 -1.08
CA SER A 125 -2.41 -8.19 -0.80
C SER A 125 -1.87 -8.91 -2.03
N ARG A 126 -2.33 -8.52 -3.22
CA ARG A 126 -1.90 -9.11 -4.49
C ARG A 126 -0.70 -8.40 -5.09
N CYS A 127 -0.36 -7.19 -4.65
CA CYS A 127 0.87 -6.52 -5.08
C CYS A 127 2.11 -7.38 -4.82
N SER A 128 3.19 -7.18 -5.58
CA SER A 128 4.42 -7.97 -5.43
C SER A 128 5.22 -7.61 -4.17
N GLU A 129 5.03 -6.39 -3.67
CA GLU A 129 5.56 -5.92 -2.38
C GLU A 129 4.52 -5.07 -1.65
N PHE A 130 4.62 -5.01 -0.32
CA PHE A 130 3.69 -4.29 0.54
C PHE A 130 4.43 -3.52 1.64
N LYS A 131 4.02 -2.27 1.91
CA LYS A 131 4.42 -1.47 3.07
C LYS A 131 3.17 -0.94 3.79
N GLY A 132 2.97 -1.34 5.03
CA GLY A 132 1.86 -0.89 5.86
C GLY A 132 2.29 0.08 6.97
N THR A 133 1.32 0.75 7.57
CA THR A 133 1.54 1.55 8.79
C THR A 133 1.86 0.61 9.95
N ALA A 134 3.11 0.66 10.39
CA ALA A 134 3.60 0.01 11.59
C ALA A 134 3.41 0.94 12.79
N GLY A 135 3.26 0.34 13.97
CA GLY A 135 3.24 1.07 15.22
C GLY A 135 4.66 1.33 15.71
N ALA A 136 4.90 2.48 16.35
CA ALA A 136 6.17 2.72 17.04
C ALA A 136 6.44 1.75 18.22
N LYS A 137 5.40 1.06 18.70
CA LYS A 137 5.49 0.04 19.76
C LYS A 137 4.73 -1.21 19.35
N LYS A 138 5.06 -2.33 19.99
CA LYS A 138 4.32 -3.59 19.85
C LYS A 138 2.83 -3.35 20.09
N GLY A 139 1.99 -3.79 19.16
CA GLY A 139 0.53 -3.67 19.24
C GLY A 139 -0.02 -2.29 18.89
N THR A 140 0.81 -1.30 18.52
CA THR A 140 0.34 0.03 18.13
C THR A 140 0.30 0.23 16.61
N GLY A 141 0.35 -0.84 15.82
CA GLY A 141 0.22 -0.78 14.37
C GLY A 141 -1.23 -0.81 13.92
N SER A 142 -1.48 -0.47 12.65
CA SER A 142 -2.84 -0.58 12.11
C SER A 142 -3.27 -2.05 12.00
N SER A 143 -4.36 -2.41 12.67
CA SER A 143 -4.99 -3.73 12.56
C SER A 143 -5.36 -4.07 11.11
N PHE A 144 -5.72 -3.05 10.33
CA PHE A 144 -5.98 -3.20 8.91
C PHE A 144 -4.71 -3.48 8.10
N SER A 145 -3.58 -2.79 8.35
CA SER A 145 -2.28 -3.17 7.76
C SER A 145 -1.93 -4.64 8.04
N MET A 146 -2.18 -5.09 9.28
CA MET A 146 -1.91 -6.46 9.70
C MET A 146 -2.77 -7.47 8.95
N MET A 147 -4.07 -7.17 8.77
CA MET A 147 -4.98 -8.01 7.99
C MET A 147 -4.50 -8.15 6.53
N ILE A 148 -4.15 -7.03 5.88
CA ILE A 148 -3.62 -7.05 4.50
C ILE A 148 -2.36 -7.91 4.43
N PHE A 149 -1.46 -7.76 5.38
CA PHE A 149 -0.22 -8.54 5.44
C PHE A 149 -0.50 -10.04 5.57
N PHE A 150 -1.48 -10.46 6.37
CA PHE A 150 -1.85 -11.87 6.47
C PHE A 150 -2.37 -12.42 5.13
N PHE A 151 -3.16 -11.66 4.39
CA PHE A 151 -3.56 -12.07 3.03
C PHE A 151 -2.35 -12.14 2.10
N PHE A 152 -1.50 -11.12 2.12
CA PHE A 152 -0.28 -11.04 1.31
C PHE A 152 0.60 -12.28 1.52
N LYS A 153 0.94 -12.66 2.76
CA LYS A 153 1.83 -13.81 2.99
C LYS A 153 1.24 -15.14 2.51
N ASN A 154 -0.09 -15.27 2.52
CA ASN A 154 -0.75 -16.48 2.05
C ASN A 154 -0.69 -16.59 0.52
N LEU A 155 -0.75 -15.45 -0.17
CA LEU A 155 -0.66 -15.36 -1.63
C LEU A 155 0.78 -15.43 -2.16
N HIS A 156 1.77 -15.04 -1.35
CA HIS A 156 3.18 -14.99 -1.76
C HIS A 156 4.03 -15.99 -0.96
N PRO A 157 4.33 -17.19 -1.51
CA PRO A 157 5.07 -18.25 -0.79
C PRO A 157 6.40 -17.80 -0.19
N LYS A 158 7.13 -16.92 -0.91
CA LYS A 158 8.41 -16.33 -0.47
C LYS A 158 8.29 -15.53 0.83
N HIS A 159 7.07 -15.13 1.22
CA HIS A 159 6.80 -14.32 2.39
C HIS A 159 6.12 -15.06 3.55
N ARG A 160 5.85 -16.36 3.43
CA ARG A 160 5.11 -17.13 4.46
C ARG A 160 5.78 -17.12 5.84
N THR A 161 7.11 -17.06 5.88
CA THR A 161 7.90 -17.02 7.12
C THR A 161 8.16 -15.61 7.62
N CYS A 162 7.73 -14.58 6.89
CA CYS A 162 7.83 -13.21 7.35
C CYS A 162 6.82 -12.98 8.46
N VAL A 163 7.34 -12.48 9.57
CA VAL A 163 6.53 -11.97 10.66
C VAL A 163 6.50 -10.45 10.56
N PRO A 164 5.41 -9.79 10.96
CA PRO A 164 5.43 -8.36 11.20
C PRO A 164 6.56 -8.10 12.21
N SER A 165 7.65 -7.46 11.78
CA SER A 165 8.73 -7.13 12.69
C SER A 165 8.23 -5.99 13.57
N ASP A 166 8.06 -6.29 14.86
CA ASP A 166 7.48 -5.39 15.86
C ASP A 166 8.27 -4.08 16.08
N LEU A 167 9.38 -3.81 15.35
CA LEU A 167 10.40 -2.84 15.80
C LEU A 167 11.24 -2.11 14.73
N ASP A 168 10.95 -2.17 13.42
CA ASP A 168 11.82 -1.44 12.48
C ASP A 168 11.05 -0.63 11.44
N THR A 169 11.14 0.69 11.58
CA THR A 169 10.72 1.72 10.63
C THR A 169 11.57 1.71 9.35
N SER A 170 12.64 0.93 9.34
CA SER A 170 13.57 0.75 8.24
C SER A 170 13.61 -0.71 7.74
N PHE A 171 13.08 -0.92 6.53
CA PHE A 171 13.30 -2.07 5.64
C PHE A 171 12.57 -3.41 5.94
N PRO A 172 12.32 -4.23 4.89
CA PRO A 172 11.11 -5.02 4.75
C PRO A 172 11.13 -6.22 5.68
N TRP A 173 10.01 -6.42 6.37
CA TRP A 173 9.54 -7.67 6.99
C TRP A 173 10.63 -8.73 7.21
N ALA A 174 11.10 -8.90 8.45
CA ALA A 174 12.06 -9.94 8.79
C ALA A 174 11.49 -11.34 8.46
N CYS A 175 11.85 -11.88 7.31
CA CYS A 175 11.55 -13.25 6.92
C CYS A 175 12.51 -14.15 7.69
N ARG A 176 11.99 -14.95 8.62
CA ARG A 176 12.81 -15.97 9.29
C ARG A 176 13.23 -16.98 8.21
N LYS A 177 14.54 -17.15 8.02
CA LYS A 177 15.09 -18.26 7.23
C LYS A 177 14.81 -19.57 7.95
#